data_AF-A0AA41EPA1-F1
#
_entry.id   AF-A0AA41EPA1-F1
#
_cell.length_a   1.000
_cell.length_b   1.000
_cell.length_c   1.000
_cell.angle_alpha   90.00
_cell.angle_beta   90.00
_cell.angle_gamma   90.00
#
_symmetry.space_group_name_H-M   'P 1'
#
loop_
_entity.id
_entity.type
_entity.pdbx_description
1 polymer ?
#
loop_
_entity_poly.entity_id
_entity_poly.type
_entity_poly.pdbx_seq_one_letter_code
_entity_poly.pdbx_strand_id
1 'polypeptide(L)'
;MSNEKLIKIFMAGAIIFSGNLVYQNVLAKSGYHWVKATNYSPHAYHAKVIGQKANVWNWNHTKVLHNMKNYPHTTWYANRTVTMHSGSKRAVYYQVTSGNKKNSGYIWRGYLTKGKYKSVTNSINNDSNKRTAISNDKSTYLTDPYRPTERMSTVYVNDSLNNQIASLFLGTEHTIAAQNAANLFYLAYTSPNGGDYQQGYLDYFLGEKTGEQTMTFSTLGNPRYAGSSKGLVAYITQKLAGRLKRDGHTFNDFAGYQIGVYVFPKSTKWYGNTMVYLVPRN
;
A
#
# COMPACT_ATOMS: atom_id res chain seq x y z
N MET A 1 62.26 0.77 5.73
CA MET A 1 62.29 0.99 4.28
C MET A 1 61.72 -0.23 3.60
N SER A 2 60.81 0.02 2.66
CA SER A 2 59.86 -0.90 2.01
C SER A 2 60.53 -1.99 1.18
N ASN A 3 60.17 -3.25 1.44
CA ASN A 3 60.49 -4.40 0.59
C ASN A 3 59.24 -4.80 -0.20
N GLU A 4 59.16 -4.38 -1.47
CA GLU A 4 58.20 -4.91 -2.44
C GLU A 4 58.67 -6.30 -2.89
N LYS A 5 57.90 -7.34 -2.56
CA LYS A 5 58.07 -8.69 -3.13
C LYS A 5 57.34 -8.77 -4.46
N LEU A 6 58.07 -8.51 -5.54
CA LEU A 6 57.71 -8.89 -6.91
C LEU A 6 57.85 -10.40 -7.10
N ILE A 7 56.71 -11.10 -7.20
CA ILE A 7 56.66 -12.52 -7.54
C ILE A 7 56.86 -12.68 -9.05
N LYS A 8 57.95 -13.37 -9.40
CA LYS A 8 58.24 -13.90 -10.74
C LYS A 8 57.33 -15.11 -11.01
N ILE A 9 56.70 -15.16 -12.18
CA ILE A 9 56.25 -16.42 -12.79
C ILE A 9 56.83 -16.49 -14.21
N PHE A 10 57.80 -17.39 -14.36
CA PHE A 10 58.18 -17.98 -15.65
C PHE A 10 57.11 -19.00 -16.03
N MET A 11 56.70 -19.05 -17.30
CA MET A 11 56.35 -20.29 -18.00
C MET A 11 56.39 -20.01 -19.51
N ALA A 12 57.34 -20.67 -20.17
CA ALA A 12 57.54 -20.67 -21.60
C ALA A 12 56.43 -21.46 -22.33
N GLY A 13 56.11 -21.03 -23.55
CA GLY A 13 55.21 -21.75 -24.45
C GLY A 13 54.79 -20.87 -25.62
N ALA A 14 55.65 -20.77 -26.62
CA ALA A 14 55.30 -20.13 -27.89
C ALA A 14 54.34 -21.03 -28.68
N ILE A 15 53.11 -20.55 -28.89
CA ILE A 15 52.24 -21.00 -29.98
C ILE A 15 51.90 -19.74 -30.79
N ILE A 16 52.47 -19.65 -31.99
CA ILE A 16 52.08 -18.69 -33.01
C ILE A 16 50.86 -19.30 -33.71
N PHE A 17 49.67 -18.79 -33.39
CA PHE A 17 48.49 -18.95 -34.24
C PHE A 17 47.87 -17.57 -34.42
N SER A 18 48.03 -17.02 -35.63
CA SER A 18 47.40 -15.80 -36.09
C SER A 18 45.90 -16.03 -36.26
N GLY A 19 45.14 -15.60 -35.25
CA GLY A 19 43.69 -15.48 -35.32
C GLY A 19 43.30 -14.37 -34.36
N ASN A 20 42.52 -13.39 -34.82
CA ASN A 20 41.89 -12.40 -33.97
C ASN A 20 40.96 -13.10 -32.99
N LEU A 21 41.49 -13.55 -31.85
CA LEU A 21 40.69 -13.88 -30.68
C LEU A 21 40.19 -12.55 -30.14
N VAL A 22 38.98 -12.19 -30.55
CA VAL A 22 38.15 -11.24 -29.80
C VAL A 22 38.00 -11.86 -28.41
N TYR A 23 38.83 -11.43 -27.47
CA TYR A 23 38.60 -11.64 -26.05
C TYR A 23 37.33 -10.86 -25.72
N GLN A 24 36.17 -11.51 -25.90
CA GLN A 24 35.02 -11.11 -25.13
C GLN A 24 35.42 -11.34 -23.68
N ASN A 25 35.68 -10.24 -22.97
CA ASN A 25 35.57 -10.23 -21.53
C ASN A 25 34.11 -10.56 -21.23
N VAL A 26 33.77 -11.85 -21.18
CA VAL A 26 32.61 -12.29 -20.41
C VAL A 26 32.99 -11.96 -18.98
N LEU A 27 32.63 -10.74 -18.56
CA LEU A 27 32.67 -10.35 -17.17
C LEU A 27 31.86 -11.40 -16.43
N ALA A 28 32.56 -12.39 -15.84
CA ALA A 28 31.94 -13.35 -14.95
C ALA A 28 31.14 -12.52 -13.95
N LYS A 29 29.83 -12.78 -13.87
CA LYS A 29 28.89 -12.01 -13.04
C LYS A 29 29.40 -12.06 -11.60
N SER A 30 30.14 -11.02 -11.21
CA SER A 30 30.85 -10.98 -9.94
C SER A 30 29.86 -11.19 -8.82
N GLY A 31 30.04 -12.30 -8.08
CA GLY A 31 29.21 -12.66 -6.94
C GLY A 31 29.24 -11.55 -5.89
N TYR A 32 28.12 -11.38 -5.19
CA TYR A 32 28.04 -10.39 -4.13
C TYR A 32 28.98 -10.77 -2.98
N HIS A 33 29.81 -9.81 -2.57
CA HIS A 33 30.67 -9.93 -1.39
C HIS A 33 30.56 -8.68 -0.52
N TRP A 34 30.88 -8.84 0.76
CA TRP A 34 30.78 -7.76 1.74
C TRP A 34 32.01 -6.89 1.70
N VAL A 35 31.83 -5.58 1.60
CA VAL A 35 32.93 -4.60 1.61
C VAL A 35 33.02 -3.90 2.96
N LYS A 36 31.89 -3.71 3.62
CA LYS A 36 31.82 -3.09 4.95
C LYS A 36 30.63 -3.64 5.71
N ALA A 37 30.80 -3.90 6.99
CA ALA A 37 29.73 -4.27 7.89
C ALA A 37 29.81 -3.45 9.18
N THR A 38 28.66 -3.01 9.68
CA THR A 38 28.57 -2.24 10.94
C THR A 38 27.35 -2.72 11.71
N ASN A 39 27.56 -3.11 12.97
CA ASN A 39 26.50 -3.49 13.90
C ASN A 39 26.05 -2.27 14.72
N TYR A 40 24.80 -2.27 15.13
CA TYR A 40 24.21 -1.21 15.95
C TYR A 40 22.94 -1.69 16.65
N SER A 41 22.46 -0.92 17.63
CA SER A 41 21.22 -1.20 18.34
C SER A 41 20.04 -1.36 17.38
N PRO A 42 19.13 -2.34 17.56
CA PRO A 42 18.06 -2.59 16.61
C PRO A 42 17.17 -1.37 16.37
N HIS A 43 17.00 -1.02 15.11
CA HIS A 43 16.09 0.04 14.66
C HIS A 43 14.91 -0.60 13.92
N ALA A 44 13.70 -0.11 14.20
CA ALA A 44 12.51 -0.58 13.50
C ALA A 44 12.41 0.02 12.08
N TYR A 45 11.96 -0.81 11.15
CA TYR A 45 11.66 -0.48 9.77
C TYR A 45 10.40 -1.23 9.32
N HIS A 46 9.82 -0.80 8.21
CA HIS A 46 8.77 -1.53 7.50
C HIS A 46 8.98 -1.40 5.98
N ALA A 47 8.26 -2.21 5.20
CA ALA A 47 8.28 -2.07 3.74
C ALA A 47 7.86 -0.67 3.33
N LYS A 48 8.63 -0.05 2.42
CA LYS A 48 8.32 1.30 1.90
C LYS A 48 6.96 1.35 1.22
N VAL A 49 6.65 0.32 0.44
CA VAL A 49 5.34 0.13 -0.21
C VAL A 49 4.74 -1.18 0.30
N ILE A 50 3.48 -1.13 0.74
CA ILE A 50 2.73 -2.31 1.17
C ILE A 50 2.61 -3.29 0.00
N GLY A 51 2.89 -4.57 0.23
CA GLY A 51 2.84 -5.59 -0.83
C GLY A 51 4.01 -5.54 -1.84
N GLN A 52 5.03 -4.70 -1.61
CA GLN A 52 6.14 -4.58 -2.54
C GLN A 52 6.87 -5.91 -2.77
N LYS A 53 7.21 -6.18 -4.04
CA LYS A 53 8.00 -7.36 -4.43
C LYS A 53 9.49 -7.10 -4.19
N ALA A 54 9.90 -7.08 -2.93
CA ALA A 54 11.30 -6.97 -2.53
C ALA A 54 11.80 -8.29 -1.94
N ASN A 55 12.97 -8.75 -2.37
CA ASN A 55 13.55 -10.00 -1.90
C ASN A 55 14.41 -9.77 -0.65
N VAL A 56 14.22 -10.65 0.33
CA VAL A 56 15.09 -10.81 1.50
C VAL A 56 16.00 -11.99 1.22
N TRP A 57 17.31 -11.74 1.18
CA TRP A 57 18.31 -12.70 0.76
C TRP A 57 19.03 -13.34 1.94
N ASN A 58 19.66 -14.48 1.70
CA ASN A 58 20.69 -15.01 2.59
C ASN A 58 21.96 -14.13 2.56
N TRP A 59 22.88 -14.38 3.49
CA TRP A 59 24.03 -13.51 3.75
C TRP A 59 25.00 -13.35 2.57
N ASN A 60 25.14 -14.36 1.71
CA ASN A 60 25.98 -14.34 0.50
C ASN A 60 25.20 -14.03 -0.79
N HIS A 61 23.93 -13.64 -0.68
CA HIS A 61 23.09 -13.20 -1.80
C HIS A 61 22.94 -14.24 -2.93
N THR A 62 22.95 -15.53 -2.59
CA THR A 62 22.75 -16.64 -3.56
C THR A 62 21.33 -17.19 -3.54
N LYS A 63 20.58 -17.00 -2.45
CA LYS A 63 19.23 -17.53 -2.27
C LYS A 63 18.28 -16.48 -1.70
N VAL A 64 17.11 -16.35 -2.32
CA VAL A 64 15.98 -15.59 -1.74
C VAL A 64 15.37 -16.44 -0.62
N LEU A 65 15.32 -15.88 0.58
CA LEU A 65 14.70 -16.50 1.76
C LEU A 65 13.22 -16.11 1.86
N HIS A 66 12.91 -14.84 1.64
CA HIS A 66 11.57 -14.30 1.76
C HIS A 66 11.28 -13.24 0.70
N ASN A 67 10.00 -12.99 0.43
CA ASN A 67 9.57 -11.84 -0.38
C ASN A 67 8.65 -10.95 0.45
N MET A 68 8.93 -9.65 0.47
CA MET A 68 8.23 -8.65 1.30
C MET A 68 6.74 -8.54 0.97
N LYS A 69 6.28 -8.99 -0.21
CA LYS A 69 4.86 -9.04 -0.56
C LYS A 69 4.05 -9.89 0.42
N ASN A 70 4.68 -10.92 1.00
CA ASN A 70 4.06 -11.84 1.97
C ASN A 70 4.12 -11.29 3.41
N TYR A 71 4.74 -10.13 3.62
CA TYR A 71 4.93 -9.49 4.93
C TYR A 71 4.49 -8.02 4.92
N PRO A 72 3.29 -7.69 4.40
CA PRO A 72 2.87 -6.31 4.15
C PRO A 72 2.78 -5.45 5.41
N HIS A 73 2.46 -6.07 6.56
CA HIS A 73 2.24 -5.39 7.85
C HIS A 73 3.32 -5.71 8.88
N THR A 74 4.51 -6.14 8.43
CA THR A 74 5.58 -6.58 9.33
C THR A 74 6.51 -5.43 9.69
N THR A 75 6.71 -5.23 10.99
CA THR A 75 7.87 -4.47 11.49
C THR A 75 9.11 -5.36 11.42
N TRP A 76 10.15 -4.84 10.79
CA TRP A 76 11.47 -5.44 10.67
C TRP A 76 12.46 -4.67 11.53
N TYR A 77 13.20 -5.36 12.37
CA TYR A 77 14.26 -4.77 13.19
C TYR A 77 15.60 -4.96 12.50
N ALA A 78 16.23 -3.86 12.10
CA ALA A 78 17.57 -3.87 11.53
C ALA A 78 18.61 -3.56 12.61
N ASN A 79 19.61 -4.42 12.74
CA ASN A 79 20.70 -4.27 13.72
C ASN A 79 22.10 -4.31 13.08
N ARG A 80 22.16 -4.48 11.76
CA ARG A 80 23.42 -4.49 11.01
C ARG A 80 23.23 -3.94 9.61
N THR A 81 24.18 -3.12 9.18
CA THR A 81 24.29 -2.60 7.82
C THR A 81 25.47 -3.26 7.13
N VAL A 82 25.28 -3.70 5.88
CA VAL A 82 26.32 -4.29 5.04
C VAL A 82 26.35 -3.57 3.70
N THR A 83 27.51 -3.09 3.28
CA THR A 83 27.74 -2.64 1.90
C THR A 83 28.20 -3.84 1.10
N MET A 84 27.40 -4.26 0.13
CA MET A 84 27.75 -5.34 -0.79
C MET A 84 28.17 -4.79 -2.15
N HIS A 85 29.06 -5.51 -2.82
CA HIS A 85 29.60 -5.17 -4.13
C HIS A 85 29.39 -6.31 -5.10
N SER A 86 28.95 -6.00 -6.32
CA SER A 86 28.84 -6.94 -7.43
C SER A 86 29.30 -6.22 -8.71
N GLY A 87 30.44 -6.63 -9.24
CA GLY A 87 31.07 -5.95 -10.38
C GLY A 87 31.49 -4.53 -10.03
N SER A 88 30.92 -3.52 -10.69
CA SER A 88 31.12 -2.10 -10.38
C SER A 88 30.05 -1.49 -9.47
N LYS A 89 29.04 -2.28 -9.06
CA LYS A 89 27.86 -1.78 -8.34
C LYS A 89 27.99 -2.01 -6.85
N ARG A 90 27.80 -0.94 -6.07
CA ARG A 90 27.76 -0.97 -4.60
C ARG A 90 26.33 -0.71 -4.13
N ALA A 91 25.85 -1.51 -3.20
CA ALA A 91 24.54 -1.31 -2.57
C ALA A 91 24.61 -1.60 -1.07
N VAL A 92 23.77 -0.89 -0.31
CA VAL A 92 23.71 -1.02 1.13
C VAL A 92 22.48 -1.83 1.51
N TYR A 93 22.71 -2.88 2.29
CA TYR A 93 21.73 -3.83 2.77
C TYR A 93 21.63 -3.74 4.29
N TYR A 94 20.42 -3.96 4.81
CA TYR A 94 20.19 -4.16 6.23
C TYR A 94 19.97 -5.65 6.50
N GLN A 95 20.62 -6.17 7.53
CA GLN A 95 20.19 -7.40 8.17
C GLN A 95 18.94 -7.08 8.96
N VAL A 96 17.84 -7.77 8.67
CA VAL A 96 16.55 -7.55 9.30
C VAL A 96 16.02 -8.83 9.92
N THR A 97 15.29 -8.67 11.02
CA THR A 97 14.53 -9.74 11.67
C THR A 97 13.09 -9.27 11.88
N SER A 98 12.10 -10.10 11.56
CA SER A 98 10.68 -9.77 11.75
C SER A 98 10.37 -9.59 13.25
N GLY A 99 9.37 -8.79 13.59
CA GLY A 99 9.01 -8.51 14.99
C GLY A 99 8.66 -9.75 15.82
N ASN A 100 8.13 -10.80 15.17
CA ASN A 100 7.89 -12.11 15.78
C ASN A 100 9.13 -13.02 15.83
N LYS A 101 10.29 -12.51 15.40
CA LYS A 101 11.61 -13.18 15.38
C LYS A 101 11.73 -14.43 14.49
N LYS A 102 10.72 -14.75 13.67
CA LYS A 102 10.70 -15.99 12.85
C LYS A 102 11.37 -15.86 11.49
N ASN A 103 11.45 -14.67 10.92
CA ASN A 103 11.96 -14.46 9.56
C ASN A 103 13.13 -13.47 9.62
N SER A 104 14.20 -13.74 8.89
CA SER A 104 15.36 -12.86 8.85
C SER A 104 16.13 -12.94 7.54
N GLY A 105 16.96 -11.95 7.27
CA GLY A 105 17.87 -11.96 6.14
C GLY A 105 18.33 -10.56 5.76
N TYR A 106 18.78 -10.40 4.52
CA TYR A 106 19.38 -9.16 4.02
C TYR A 106 18.50 -8.53 2.95
N ILE A 107 18.12 -7.28 3.15
CA ILE A 107 17.28 -6.52 2.22
C ILE A 107 17.93 -5.19 1.88
N TRP A 108 17.78 -4.75 0.62
CA TRP A 108 18.29 -3.47 0.18
C TRP A 108 17.60 -2.33 0.95
N ARG A 109 18.40 -1.39 1.49
CA ARG A 109 17.88 -0.34 2.38
C ARG A 109 16.78 0.52 1.74
N GLY A 110 16.81 0.69 0.41
CA GLY A 110 15.87 1.55 -0.29
C GLY A 110 14.45 0.99 -0.39
N TYR A 111 14.25 -0.28 -0.04
CA TYR A 111 12.95 -0.91 0.11
C TYR A 111 12.32 -0.71 1.49
N LEU A 112 13.00 -0.01 2.39
CA LEU A 112 12.54 0.16 3.77
C LEU A 112 12.29 1.63 4.10
N THR A 113 11.29 1.85 4.96
CA THR A 113 11.01 3.12 5.64
C THR A 113 11.29 2.94 7.13
N LYS A 114 11.97 3.90 7.76
CA LYS A 114 12.32 3.85 9.19
C LYS A 114 11.07 4.00 10.05
N GLY A 115 11.00 3.25 11.14
CA GLY A 115 9.89 3.21 12.08
C GLY A 115 9.17 1.86 12.12
N LYS A 116 8.50 1.58 13.24
CA LYS A 116 7.60 0.42 13.36
C LYS A 116 6.47 0.57 12.33
N TYR A 117 6.03 -0.54 11.75
CA TYR A 117 4.75 -0.57 11.06
C TYR A 117 3.67 -0.17 12.07
N LYS A 118 2.98 0.92 11.80
CA LYS A 118 1.78 1.32 12.52
C LYS A 118 0.62 0.90 11.65
N SER A 119 -0.18 -0.05 12.11
CA SER A 119 -1.55 -0.14 11.61
C SER A 119 -2.18 1.22 11.88
N VAL A 120 -2.92 1.75 10.91
CA VAL A 120 -3.69 2.97 11.12
C VAL A 120 -4.83 2.60 12.06
N THR A 121 -4.54 2.53 13.36
CA THR A 121 -5.53 2.69 14.41
C THR A 121 -5.53 4.19 14.66
N ASN A 122 -6.52 4.89 14.11
CA ASN A 122 -6.69 6.31 14.29
C ASN A 122 -6.81 6.62 15.79
N SER A 123 -5.71 7.04 16.42
CA SER A 123 -5.80 7.89 17.62
C SER A 123 -6.41 9.21 17.14
N ILE A 124 -7.68 9.40 17.44
CA ILE A 124 -8.35 10.70 17.38
C ILE A 124 -7.61 11.59 18.37
N ASN A 125 -6.65 12.38 17.88
CA ASN A 125 -6.15 13.54 18.58
C ASN A 125 -6.33 14.72 17.64
N ASN A 126 -7.18 15.63 18.08
CA ASN A 126 -7.40 16.95 17.53
C ASN A 126 -6.05 17.65 17.34
N ASP A 127 -5.53 17.68 16.13
CA ASP A 127 -4.66 18.77 15.72
C ASP A 127 -4.84 19.04 14.24
N SER A 128 -5.56 20.13 13.99
CA SER A 128 -5.94 20.62 12.68
C SER A 128 -4.75 21.37 12.08
N ASN A 129 -3.74 20.64 11.61
CA ASN A 129 -2.83 21.05 10.52
C ASN A 129 -1.70 20.03 10.26
N LYS A 130 -2.00 18.93 9.56
CA LYS A 130 -1.10 18.36 8.55
C LYS A 130 -1.82 17.35 7.67
N ARG A 131 -1.99 17.72 6.40
CA ARG A 131 -2.45 16.88 5.30
C ARG A 131 -1.70 15.54 5.24
N THR A 132 -2.41 14.45 4.94
CA THR A 132 -2.19 13.62 3.74
C THR A 132 -3.31 12.59 3.59
N ALA A 133 -4.35 12.98 2.86
CA ALA A 133 -4.99 12.04 1.94
C ALA A 133 -3.93 11.67 0.87
N ILE A 134 -3.60 10.39 0.76
CA ILE A 134 -2.80 9.75 -0.31
C ILE A 134 -1.41 10.36 -0.58
N SER A 135 -0.34 9.69 -0.13
CA SER A 135 0.82 9.47 -1.01
C SER A 135 1.61 8.23 -0.60
N ASN A 136 1.46 7.17 -1.39
CA ASN A 136 2.60 6.34 -1.80
C ASN A 136 2.64 6.26 -3.33
N ASP A 137 2.17 7.31 -4.00
CA ASP A 137 2.72 7.90 -5.21
C ASP A 137 2.02 9.26 -5.40
N LYS A 138 2.59 10.20 -6.16
CA LYS A 138 1.92 11.44 -6.57
C LYS A 138 0.76 11.15 -7.56
N SER A 139 -0.24 10.37 -7.16
CA SER A 139 -1.48 10.26 -7.94
C SER A 139 -2.52 11.21 -7.36
N THR A 140 -2.73 12.33 -8.07
CA THR A 140 -3.85 13.25 -7.83
C THR A 140 -5.20 12.66 -8.26
N TYR A 141 -5.22 11.38 -8.67
CA TYR A 141 -6.39 10.73 -9.22
C TYR A 141 -6.55 9.30 -8.69
N LEU A 142 -7.80 8.89 -8.47
CA LEU A 142 -8.22 7.50 -8.44
C LEU A 142 -8.54 7.06 -9.87
N THR A 143 -8.05 5.91 -10.28
CA THR A 143 -8.23 5.36 -11.62
C THR A 143 -9.32 4.29 -11.59
N ASP A 144 -10.19 4.27 -12.59
CA ASP A 144 -11.13 3.17 -12.77
C ASP A 144 -10.37 1.88 -13.15
N PRO A 145 -10.51 0.78 -12.39
CA PRO A 145 -9.81 -0.48 -12.67
C PRO A 145 -10.24 -1.16 -13.98
N TYR A 146 -11.46 -0.90 -14.47
CA TYR A 146 -12.00 -1.44 -15.72
C TYR A 146 -11.75 -0.50 -16.90
N ARG A 147 -11.65 0.81 -16.64
CA ARG A 147 -11.42 1.83 -17.68
C ARG A 147 -10.29 2.77 -17.25
N PRO A 148 -9.02 2.39 -17.40
CA PRO A 148 -7.90 3.17 -16.86
C PRO A 148 -7.77 4.63 -17.38
N THR A 149 -8.46 4.94 -18.49
CA THR A 149 -8.59 6.29 -19.04
C THR A 149 -9.60 7.17 -18.28
N GLU A 150 -10.54 6.57 -17.54
CA GLU A 150 -11.47 7.25 -16.64
C GLU A 150 -10.83 7.36 -15.26
N ARG A 151 -10.68 8.61 -14.79
CA ARG A 151 -9.99 8.91 -13.53
C ARG A 151 -10.76 9.99 -12.79
N MET A 152 -10.89 9.85 -11.48
CA MET A 152 -11.46 10.86 -10.60
C MET A 152 -10.35 11.56 -9.85
N SER A 153 -10.36 12.90 -9.82
CA SER A 153 -9.44 13.64 -8.96
C SER A 153 -9.71 13.34 -7.48
N THR A 154 -8.66 13.10 -6.71
CA THR A 154 -8.76 12.84 -5.27
C THR A 154 -9.25 14.05 -4.49
N VAL A 155 -9.35 15.24 -5.11
CA VAL A 155 -10.02 16.42 -4.55
C VAL A 155 -11.51 16.20 -4.26
N TYR A 156 -12.13 15.20 -4.91
CA TYR A 156 -13.51 14.82 -4.66
C TYR A 156 -13.65 13.81 -3.50
N VAL A 157 -12.55 13.37 -2.90
CA VAL A 157 -12.56 12.52 -1.72
C VAL A 157 -12.41 13.39 -0.47
N ASN A 158 -13.36 13.28 0.46
CA ASN A 158 -13.30 13.94 1.76
C ASN A 158 -13.22 12.90 2.88
N ASP A 159 -11.99 12.49 3.21
CA ASP A 159 -11.73 11.47 4.23
C ASP A 159 -12.34 11.83 5.59
N SER A 160 -12.29 13.12 5.98
CA SER A 160 -12.87 13.56 7.25
C SER A 160 -14.37 13.31 7.31
N LEU A 161 -15.08 13.63 6.23
CA LEU A 161 -16.53 13.44 6.15
C LEU A 161 -16.90 11.97 6.06
N ASN A 162 -16.18 11.20 5.23
CA ASN A 162 -16.35 9.75 5.11
C ASN A 162 -16.17 9.07 6.48
N ASN A 163 -15.14 9.44 7.23
CA ASN A 163 -14.87 8.91 8.56
C ASN A 163 -15.96 9.27 9.58
N GLN A 164 -16.50 10.48 9.55
CA GLN A 164 -17.60 10.87 10.44
C GLN A 164 -18.85 10.01 10.21
N ILE A 165 -19.19 9.73 8.95
CA ILE A 165 -20.32 8.86 8.63
C ILE A 165 -20.03 7.40 8.98
N ALA A 166 -18.83 6.90 8.69
CA ALA A 166 -18.45 5.54 9.04
C ALA A 166 -18.45 5.30 10.56
N SER A 167 -18.10 6.31 11.36
CA SER A 167 -18.12 6.23 12.84
C SER A 167 -19.50 6.01 13.45
N LEU A 168 -20.57 6.20 12.67
CA LEU A 168 -21.93 5.85 13.10
C LEU A 168 -22.09 4.35 13.29
N PHE A 169 -21.37 3.53 12.51
CA PHE A 169 -21.48 2.08 12.50
C PHE A 169 -20.53 1.45 13.53
N LEU A 170 -20.98 1.38 14.77
CA LEU A 170 -20.15 0.93 15.89
C LEU A 170 -19.64 -0.51 15.68
N GLY A 171 -18.35 -0.71 15.97
CA GLY A 171 -17.70 -2.02 15.86
C GLY A 171 -17.31 -2.43 14.44
N THR A 172 -17.57 -1.62 13.42
CA THR A 172 -17.05 -1.85 12.06
C THR A 172 -15.55 -1.58 11.96
N GLU A 173 -14.91 -2.21 11.00
CA GLU A 173 -13.50 -2.05 10.71
C GLU A 173 -13.27 -1.26 9.41
N HIS A 174 -12.60 -0.12 9.51
CA HIS A 174 -12.23 0.65 8.33
C HIS A 174 -11.09 -0.03 7.58
N THR A 175 -11.34 -0.45 6.35
CA THR A 175 -10.31 -1.05 5.50
C THR A 175 -10.05 -0.20 4.27
N ILE A 176 -8.79 -0.18 3.83
CA ILE A 176 -8.40 0.55 2.61
C ILE A 176 -9.14 -0.01 1.39
N ALA A 177 -9.39 -1.32 1.35
CA ALA A 177 -10.11 -1.98 0.27
C ALA A 177 -11.57 -1.50 0.18
N ALA A 178 -12.31 -1.56 1.28
CA ALA A 178 -13.72 -1.13 1.31
C ALA A 178 -13.83 0.37 1.03
N GLN A 179 -12.91 1.18 1.59
CA GLN A 179 -12.87 2.62 1.34
C GLN A 179 -12.52 2.97 -0.11
N ASN A 180 -11.61 2.24 -0.77
CA ASN A 180 -11.30 2.45 -2.19
C ASN A 180 -12.48 2.09 -3.09
N ALA A 181 -13.16 0.97 -2.80
CA ALA A 181 -14.39 0.61 -3.49
C ALA A 181 -15.45 1.73 -3.34
N ALA A 182 -15.65 2.23 -2.12
CA ALA A 182 -16.54 3.36 -1.85
C ALA A 182 -16.14 4.62 -2.61
N ASN A 183 -14.85 4.98 -2.64
CA ASN A 183 -14.39 6.18 -3.34
C ASN A 183 -14.65 6.15 -4.86
N LEU A 184 -14.60 4.98 -5.49
CA LEU A 184 -14.92 4.82 -6.90
C LEU A 184 -16.42 4.92 -7.19
N PHE A 185 -17.27 4.95 -6.16
CA PHE A 185 -18.70 5.20 -6.32
C PHE A 185 -18.99 6.49 -7.10
N TYR A 186 -18.13 7.51 -7.00
CA TYR A 186 -18.25 8.71 -7.83
C TYR A 186 -18.24 8.37 -9.33
N LEU A 187 -17.32 7.52 -9.78
CA LEU A 187 -17.17 7.16 -11.18
C LEU A 187 -18.34 6.30 -11.65
N ALA A 188 -18.74 5.30 -10.86
CA ALA A 188 -19.96 4.54 -11.11
C ALA A 188 -21.16 5.48 -11.24
N TYR A 189 -21.42 6.33 -10.25
CA TYR A 189 -22.63 7.15 -10.22
C TYR A 189 -22.67 8.25 -11.30
N THR A 190 -21.52 8.71 -11.78
CA THR A 190 -21.45 9.76 -12.82
C THR A 190 -21.33 9.20 -14.24
N SER A 191 -21.12 7.89 -14.38
CA SER A 191 -21.02 7.21 -15.67
C SER A 191 -22.40 6.83 -16.22
N PRO A 192 -22.64 6.96 -17.55
CA PRO A 192 -23.88 6.52 -18.21
C PRO A 192 -24.24 5.04 -17.96
N ASN A 193 -23.24 4.17 -17.71
CA ASN A 193 -23.41 2.73 -17.47
C ASN A 193 -23.05 2.35 -16.02
N GLY A 194 -23.27 3.26 -15.07
CA GLY A 194 -22.75 3.22 -13.71
C GLY A 194 -23.02 1.98 -12.84
N GLY A 195 -24.16 1.31 -13.05
CA GLY A 195 -24.63 0.22 -12.19
C GLY A 195 -23.73 -1.01 -12.21
N ASP A 196 -23.24 -1.40 -13.40
CA ASP A 196 -22.42 -2.60 -13.58
C ASP A 196 -21.02 -2.45 -12.96
N TYR A 197 -20.51 -1.22 -12.90
CA TYR A 197 -19.17 -0.94 -12.35
C TYR A 197 -19.12 -1.01 -10.83
N GLN A 198 -20.24 -0.73 -10.16
CA GLN A 198 -20.28 -0.73 -8.70
C GLN A 198 -19.94 -2.11 -8.13
N GLN A 199 -20.57 -3.16 -8.67
CA GLN A 199 -20.31 -4.54 -8.28
C GLN A 199 -18.87 -4.92 -8.62
N GLY A 200 -18.41 -4.58 -9.82
CA GLY A 200 -17.03 -4.83 -10.23
C GLY A 200 -15.99 -4.19 -9.28
N TYR A 201 -16.21 -2.97 -8.80
CA TYR A 201 -15.28 -2.36 -7.85
C TYR A 201 -15.21 -3.13 -6.53
N LEU A 202 -16.35 -3.59 -6.01
CA LEU A 202 -16.36 -4.44 -4.81
C LEU A 202 -15.57 -5.73 -5.07
N ASP A 203 -15.81 -6.40 -6.19
CA ASP A 203 -15.12 -7.65 -6.55
C ASP A 203 -13.61 -7.42 -6.75
N TYR A 204 -13.22 -6.28 -7.33
CA TYR A 204 -11.82 -5.91 -7.54
C TYR A 204 -11.07 -5.66 -6.23
N PHE A 205 -11.66 -4.91 -5.29
CA PHE A 205 -10.97 -4.53 -4.06
C PHE A 205 -11.14 -5.55 -2.92
N LEU A 206 -12.27 -6.25 -2.88
CA LEU A 206 -12.67 -7.12 -1.78
C LEU A 206 -12.73 -8.61 -2.18
N GLY A 207 -12.81 -8.91 -3.48
CA GLY A 207 -12.81 -10.26 -4.06
C GLY A 207 -14.20 -10.73 -4.52
N GLU A 208 -14.27 -11.55 -5.57
CA GLU A 208 -15.50 -11.96 -6.30
C GLU A 208 -16.66 -12.49 -5.44
N LYS A 209 -16.40 -13.05 -4.24
CA LYS A 209 -17.46 -13.59 -3.36
C LYS A 209 -17.98 -12.60 -2.31
N THR A 210 -17.32 -11.46 -2.16
CA THR A 210 -17.65 -10.48 -1.12
C THR A 210 -18.65 -9.42 -1.57
N GLY A 211 -18.69 -9.11 -2.88
CA GLY A 211 -19.64 -8.13 -3.40
C GLY A 211 -21.10 -8.57 -3.26
N GLU A 212 -21.42 -9.85 -3.48
CA GLU A 212 -22.79 -10.39 -3.30
C GLU A 212 -23.27 -10.33 -1.83
N GLN A 213 -22.34 -10.44 -0.88
CA GLN A 213 -22.62 -10.37 0.55
C GLN A 213 -22.52 -8.94 1.11
N THR A 214 -22.11 -7.97 0.28
CA THR A 214 -21.94 -6.59 0.69
C THR A 214 -23.29 -5.91 0.82
N MET A 215 -23.58 -5.41 2.02
CA MET A 215 -24.72 -4.56 2.24
C MET A 215 -24.40 -3.14 1.81
N THR A 216 -25.29 -2.59 0.98
CA THR A 216 -25.11 -1.28 0.37
C THR A 216 -26.22 -0.34 0.81
N PHE A 217 -25.85 0.77 1.45
CA PHE A 217 -26.78 1.81 1.83
C PHE A 217 -26.43 3.12 1.14
N SER A 218 -27.39 3.66 0.40
CA SER A 218 -27.18 4.89 -0.33
C SER A 218 -28.30 5.89 -0.06
N THR A 219 -27.93 7.18 0.01
CA THR A 219 -28.87 8.30 0.18
C THR A 219 -29.17 9.00 -1.15
N LEU A 220 -29.04 8.28 -2.27
CA LEU A 220 -29.11 8.84 -3.61
C LEU A 220 -30.46 9.50 -3.87
N GLY A 221 -30.39 10.71 -4.39
CA GLY A 221 -31.54 11.52 -4.77
C GLY A 221 -31.09 12.81 -5.43
N ASN A 222 -31.99 13.40 -6.21
CA ASN A 222 -31.91 14.78 -6.69
C ASN A 222 -33.09 15.51 -6.01
N PRO A 223 -32.91 16.65 -5.32
CA PRO A 223 -31.79 17.60 -5.41
C PRO A 223 -30.65 17.38 -4.41
N ARG A 224 -29.52 18.05 -4.69
CA ARG A 224 -28.39 18.25 -3.77
C ARG A 224 -28.86 18.71 -2.39
N TYR A 225 -28.12 18.34 -1.34
CA TYR A 225 -28.34 18.91 -0.02
C TYR A 225 -28.15 20.44 -0.06
N ALA A 226 -29.19 21.18 0.33
CA ALA A 226 -29.20 22.65 0.27
C ALA A 226 -28.75 23.32 1.59
N GLY A 227 -28.52 22.55 2.65
CA GLY A 227 -28.14 23.07 3.97
C GLY A 227 -26.63 23.36 4.13
N SER A 228 -26.27 23.79 5.35
CA SER A 228 -24.88 24.12 5.70
C SER A 228 -24.00 22.88 5.86
N SER A 229 -22.68 23.02 5.71
CA SER A 229 -21.73 21.91 5.96
C SER A 229 -21.81 21.35 7.37
N LYS A 230 -22.13 22.17 8.38
CA LYS A 230 -22.33 21.72 9.76
C LYS A 230 -23.55 20.80 9.91
N GLY A 231 -24.62 21.06 9.15
CA GLY A 231 -25.85 20.25 9.19
C GLY A 231 -25.78 18.96 8.37
N LEU A 232 -24.75 18.79 7.55
CA LEU A 232 -24.67 17.71 6.58
C LEU A 232 -24.62 16.32 7.25
N VAL A 233 -23.79 16.15 8.27
CA VAL A 233 -23.62 14.86 8.97
C VAL A 233 -24.93 14.42 9.61
N ALA A 234 -25.62 15.35 10.29
CA ALA A 234 -26.92 15.07 10.90
C ALA A 234 -27.96 14.67 9.84
N TYR A 235 -27.99 15.37 8.70
CA TYR A 235 -28.86 15.03 7.58
C TYR A 235 -28.59 13.63 7.02
N ILE A 236 -27.32 13.29 6.75
CA ILE A 236 -26.92 11.96 6.27
C ILE A 236 -27.28 10.88 7.30
N THR A 237 -26.98 11.14 8.58
CA THR A 237 -27.29 10.22 9.69
C THR A 237 -28.77 9.89 9.74
N GLN A 238 -29.64 10.90 9.65
CA GLN A 238 -31.09 10.69 9.64
C GLN A 238 -31.55 9.87 8.44
N LYS A 239 -31.03 10.16 7.24
CA LYS A 239 -31.35 9.41 6.01
C LYS A 239 -30.89 7.96 6.08
N LEU A 240 -29.66 7.72 6.55
CA LEU A 240 -29.12 6.37 6.74
C LEU A 240 -29.91 5.60 7.79
N ALA A 241 -30.22 6.20 8.95
CA ALA A 241 -31.03 5.58 9.98
C ALA A 241 -32.40 5.15 9.45
N GLY A 242 -33.06 6.02 8.68
CA GLY A 242 -34.34 5.70 8.04
C GLY A 242 -34.23 4.59 7.00
N ARG A 243 -33.12 4.51 6.25
CA ARG A 243 -32.88 3.42 5.30
C ARG A 243 -32.61 2.10 6.02
N LEU A 244 -31.70 2.10 6.98
CA LEU A 244 -31.37 0.94 7.81
C LEU A 244 -32.63 0.35 8.45
N LYS A 245 -33.46 1.20 9.06
CA LYS A 245 -34.72 0.76 9.68
C LYS A 245 -35.67 0.07 8.70
N ARG A 246 -35.77 0.54 7.45
CA ARG A 246 -36.61 -0.10 6.42
C ARG A 246 -36.09 -1.49 6.05
N ASP A 247 -34.77 -1.65 6.08
CA ASP A 247 -34.12 -2.91 5.75
C ASP A 247 -33.97 -3.81 6.99
N GLY A 248 -34.58 -3.44 8.13
CA GLY A 248 -34.58 -4.25 9.37
C GLY A 248 -33.33 -4.10 10.23
N HIS A 249 -32.50 -3.07 9.97
CA HIS A 249 -31.21 -2.89 10.61
C HIS A 249 -31.08 -1.61 11.44
N THR A 250 -30.07 -1.59 12.30
CA THR A 250 -29.57 -0.43 13.03
C THR A 250 -28.07 -0.23 12.75
N PHE A 251 -27.51 0.91 13.15
CA PHE A 251 -26.08 1.14 12.99
C PHE A 251 -25.19 0.16 13.77
N ASN A 252 -25.73 -0.52 14.79
CA ASN A 252 -24.97 -1.41 15.67
C ASN A 252 -24.87 -2.85 15.14
N ASP A 253 -25.61 -3.19 14.09
CA ASP A 253 -25.75 -4.57 13.63
C ASP A 253 -24.53 -5.09 12.86
N PHE A 254 -23.58 -4.20 12.56
CA PHE A 254 -22.46 -4.46 11.65
C PHE A 254 -21.12 -4.58 12.37
N ALA A 255 -21.12 -4.86 13.68
CA ALA A 255 -19.89 -5.12 14.40
C ALA A 255 -19.09 -6.25 13.74
N GLY A 256 -17.80 -6.03 13.47
CA GLY A 256 -16.92 -6.97 12.77
C GLY A 256 -16.96 -6.89 11.24
N TYR A 257 -17.88 -6.12 10.65
CA TYR A 257 -17.92 -5.88 9.20
C TYR A 257 -16.83 -4.89 8.80
N GLN A 258 -16.33 -5.01 7.58
CA GLN A 258 -15.51 -3.97 6.97
C GLN A 258 -16.41 -2.86 6.44
N ILE A 259 -15.97 -1.61 6.57
CA ILE A 259 -16.74 -0.44 6.12
C ILE A 259 -15.96 0.42 5.12
N GLY A 260 -16.67 0.87 4.08
CA GLY A 260 -16.23 1.92 3.17
C GLY A 260 -17.33 2.95 3.00
N VAL A 261 -16.99 4.24 3.08
CA VAL A 261 -18.00 5.32 2.94
C VAL A 261 -17.54 6.37 1.96
N TYR A 262 -18.42 6.78 1.06
CA TYR A 262 -18.17 7.92 0.19
C TYR A 262 -19.31 8.92 0.26
N VAL A 263 -18.99 10.14 0.68
CA VAL A 263 -19.91 11.28 0.68
C VAL A 263 -19.49 12.25 -0.40
N PHE A 264 -20.42 12.59 -1.28
CA PHE A 264 -20.20 13.60 -2.31
C PHE A 264 -19.92 14.97 -1.66
N PRO A 265 -18.76 15.59 -1.94
CA PRO A 265 -18.39 16.86 -1.33
C PRO A 265 -19.12 18.04 -1.97
N LYS A 266 -19.02 19.20 -1.31
CA LYS A 266 -19.72 20.44 -1.68
C LYS A 266 -19.38 20.95 -3.09
N SER A 267 -18.21 20.58 -3.61
CA SER A 267 -17.78 20.92 -4.98
C SER A 267 -18.57 20.19 -6.07
N THR A 268 -19.45 19.24 -5.72
CA THR A 268 -20.21 18.44 -6.69
C THR A 268 -21.70 18.81 -6.68
N LYS A 269 -22.38 18.61 -7.81
CA LYS A 269 -23.84 18.78 -7.91
C LYS A 269 -24.65 17.75 -7.10
N TRP A 270 -23.99 16.75 -6.54
CA TRP A 270 -24.56 15.67 -5.75
C TRP A 270 -24.25 15.81 -4.26
N TYR A 271 -23.86 17.00 -3.82
CA TYR A 271 -23.45 17.27 -2.46
C TYR A 271 -24.39 16.64 -1.42
N GLY A 272 -23.81 15.83 -0.54
CA GLY A 272 -24.51 15.14 0.55
C GLY A 272 -25.13 13.79 0.17
N ASN A 273 -25.12 13.41 -1.09
CA ASN A 273 -25.35 12.02 -1.47
C ASN A 273 -24.22 11.17 -0.88
N THR A 274 -24.57 9.99 -0.38
CA THR A 274 -23.66 9.13 0.36
C THR A 274 -23.84 7.69 -0.09
N MET A 275 -22.73 6.96 -0.12
CA MET A 275 -22.67 5.52 -0.29
C MET A 275 -21.94 4.90 0.89
N VAL A 276 -22.49 3.82 1.45
CA VAL A 276 -21.90 3.02 2.51
C VAL A 276 -21.86 1.56 2.04
N TYR A 277 -20.69 0.96 2.08
CA TYR A 277 -20.46 -0.47 1.91
C TYR A 277 -20.15 -1.10 3.25
N LEU A 278 -20.86 -2.17 3.58
CA LEU A 278 -20.67 -3.01 4.76
C LEU A 278 -20.44 -4.43 4.30
N VAL A 279 -19.24 -4.93 4.53
CA VAL A 279 -18.76 -6.21 3.97
C VAL A 279 -18.52 -7.17 5.14
N PRO A 280 -19.21 -8.33 5.20
CA PRO A 280 -18.93 -9.32 6.22
C PRO A 280 -17.47 -9.79 6.16
N ARG A 281 -16.87 -10.08 7.32
CA ARG A 281 -15.63 -10.86 7.35
C ARG A 281 -15.97 -12.34 7.27
N ASN A 282 -15.44 -13.00 6.24
CA ASN A 282 -15.36 -14.47 6.17
C ASN A 282 -14.30 -15.02 7.13
#